data_AF-A0A2K2VVR2-F1
#
_entry.id   AF-A0A2K2VVR2-F1
#
_cell.length_a   1.000
_cell.length_b   1.000
_cell.length_c   1.000
_cell.angle_alpha   90.00
_cell.angle_beta   90.00
_cell.angle_gamma   90.00
#
_symmetry.space_group_name_H-M   'P 1'
#
loop_
_entity.id
_entity.type
_entity.pdbx_description
1 polymer ?
#
loop_
_entity_poly.entity_id
_entity_poly.type
_entity_poly.pdbx_seq_one_letter_code
_entity_poly.pdbx_strand_id
1 'polypeptide(L)'
;MLQGVTQLAFKHKANLGKGKEMTREVLFLDLIETEEGEGAPPRMRLVVRAYPSDEKGYASLTPECNTMEGFEQAVVEIKKRMDSVLERARETFQQYQAQAKGEKAVSDFHNAEEIWQALEECSSLEEMRELFNGLSVRKRQEVADFVLTQLNIFKGAASTFSQHYNEGEYLLE
;
A
#
# COMPACT_ATOMS: atom_id res chain seq x y z
N MET A 1 35.61 -1.39 19.90
CA MET A 1 34.76 -2.14 20.84
C MET A 1 33.48 -2.50 20.10
N LEU A 2 33.03 -3.75 20.25
CA LEU A 2 32.05 -4.42 19.40
C LEU A 2 30.65 -3.77 19.51
N GLN A 3 30.06 -3.45 18.36
CA GLN A 3 28.68 -2.97 18.24
C GLN A 3 27.71 -4.13 18.43
N GLY A 4 26.88 -4.07 19.47
CA GLY A 4 25.75 -4.98 19.65
C GLY A 4 24.60 -4.55 18.76
N VAL A 5 24.54 -5.09 17.54
CA VAL A 5 23.30 -5.04 16.77
C VAL A 5 22.37 -6.07 17.41
N THR A 6 21.33 -5.63 18.12
CA THR A 6 20.24 -6.52 18.53
C THR A 6 19.48 -6.93 17.28
N GLN A 7 20.01 -7.92 16.56
CA GLN A 7 19.31 -8.59 15.49
C GLN A 7 18.11 -9.31 16.10
N LEU A 8 16.91 -8.75 15.94
CA LEU A 8 15.72 -9.58 15.91
C LEU A 8 15.76 -10.38 14.60
N ALA A 9 16.61 -11.41 14.57
CA ALA A 9 16.79 -12.27 13.43
C ALA A 9 15.51 -13.11 13.24
N PHE A 10 14.59 -12.64 12.41
CA PHE A 10 13.64 -13.53 11.74
C PHE A 10 14.45 -14.43 10.79
N LYS A 11 14.93 -15.56 11.31
CA LYS A 11 15.53 -16.63 10.49
C LYS A 11 14.43 -17.25 9.64
N HIS A 12 14.13 -16.66 8.49
CA HIS A 12 13.36 -17.36 7.47
C HIS A 12 14.33 -18.17 6.59
N LYS A 13 14.37 -19.48 6.81
CA LYS A 13 15.04 -20.41 5.88
C LYS A 13 14.24 -20.43 4.58
N ALA A 14 14.61 -19.60 3.61
CA ALA A 14 14.15 -19.78 2.23
C ALA A 14 14.83 -21.04 1.68
N ASN A 15 14.07 -22.13 1.56
CA ASN A 15 14.51 -23.36 0.92
C ASN A 15 14.39 -23.16 -0.61
N LEU A 16 15.42 -22.56 -1.21
CA LEU A 16 15.49 -22.34 -2.65
C LEU A 16 15.94 -23.64 -3.32
N GLY A 17 14.98 -24.38 -3.86
CA GLY A 17 15.20 -25.56 -4.70
C GLY A 17 16.04 -25.20 -5.93
N LYS A 18 17.01 -26.06 -6.26
CA LYS A 18 17.95 -25.87 -7.37
C LYS A 18 17.21 -25.76 -8.70
N GLY A 19 17.28 -24.59 -9.32
CA GLY A 19 16.84 -24.39 -10.70
C GLY A 19 16.97 -22.93 -11.14
N LYS A 20 18.12 -22.59 -11.74
CA LYS A 20 18.37 -21.35 -12.50
C LYS A 20 17.85 -20.07 -11.79
N GLU A 21 18.55 -19.65 -10.73
CA GLU A 21 18.19 -18.46 -9.94
C GLU A 21 18.29 -17.18 -10.80
N MET A 22 17.14 -16.64 -11.22
CA MET A 22 17.00 -15.19 -11.20
C MET A 22 17.16 -14.77 -9.73
N THR A 23 18.29 -14.18 -9.36
CA THR A 23 18.45 -13.50 -8.08
C THR A 23 17.44 -12.36 -8.04
N ARG A 24 16.22 -12.65 -7.56
CA ARG A 24 15.25 -11.63 -7.20
C ARG A 24 15.89 -10.83 -6.08
N GLU A 25 16.08 -9.54 -6.32
CA GLU A 25 16.46 -8.61 -5.26
C GLU A 25 15.34 -8.64 -4.20
N VAL A 26 15.70 -8.99 -2.97
CA VAL A 26 14.76 -9.00 -1.84
C VAL A 26 15.09 -7.82 -0.94
N LEU A 27 14.10 -6.97 -0.66
CA LEU A 27 14.23 -5.87 0.28
C LEU A 27 13.78 -6.32 1.67
N PHE A 28 14.63 -6.07 2.67
CA PHE A 28 14.34 -6.31 4.08
C PHE A 28 14.17 -4.97 4.79
N LEU A 29 13.05 -4.82 5.50
CA LEU A 29 12.82 -3.73 6.45
C LEU A 29 13.38 -4.15 7.80
N ASP A 30 14.24 -3.30 8.37
CA ASP A 30 14.91 -3.59 9.63
C ASP A 30 14.90 -2.38 10.57
N LEU A 31 15.03 -2.66 11.86
CA LEU A 31 15.24 -1.66 12.91
C LEU A 31 16.72 -1.62 13.27
N ILE A 32 17.30 -0.42 13.30
CA ILE A 32 18.61 -0.20 13.90
C ILE A 32 18.41 0.55 15.21
N GLU A 33 18.95 -0.06 16.27
CA GLU A 33 19.07 0.53 17.60
C GLU A 33 20.53 0.93 17.83
N THR A 34 20.74 2.16 18.29
CA THR A 34 22.05 2.70 18.68
C THR A 34 21.99 3.08 20.16
N GLU A 35 22.88 2.50 20.96
CA GLU A 35 23.08 2.86 22.37
C GLU A 35 24.25 3.85 22.50
N GLU A 36 24.05 4.99 23.15
CA GLU A 36 25.11 5.96 23.46
C GLU A 36 25.48 5.94 24.95
N GLY A 37 26.30 4.97 25.36
CA GLY A 37 26.86 4.95 26.72
C GLY A 37 25.85 4.64 27.83
N GLU A 38 26.35 4.54 29.06
CA GLU A 38 25.58 4.08 30.21
C GLU A 38 24.57 5.16 30.65
N GLY A 39 23.27 4.88 30.50
CA GLY A 39 22.16 5.74 30.94
C GLY A 39 21.55 6.65 29.88
N ALA A 40 22.02 6.63 28.63
CA ALA A 40 21.37 7.37 27.55
C ALA A 40 20.11 6.64 27.03
N PRO A 41 19.09 7.38 26.55
CA PRO A 41 17.94 6.75 25.90
C PRO A 41 18.35 6.05 24.60
N PRO A 42 17.73 4.90 24.25
CA PRO A 42 18.01 4.20 23.01
C PRO A 42 17.62 5.07 21.82
N ARG A 43 18.43 5.02 20.75
CA ARG A 43 18.14 5.70 19.50
C ARG A 43 17.74 4.70 18.43
N MET A 44 16.64 4.96 17.74
CA MET A 44 16.04 4.03 16.80
C MET A 44 15.89 4.65 15.41
N ARG A 45 16.07 3.83 14.37
CA ARG A 45 15.70 4.19 13.00
C ARG A 45 15.25 2.98 12.19
N LEU A 46 14.31 3.21 11.27
CA LEU A 46 13.88 2.23 10.28
C LEU A 46 14.79 2.30 9.06
N VAL A 47 15.22 1.15 8.57
CA VAL A 47 16.10 1.03 7.40
C VAL A 47 15.62 -0.04 6.43
N VAL A 48 16.10 0.03 5.20
CA VAL A 48 15.93 -1.01 4.19
C VAL A 48 17.29 -1.55 3.73
N ARG A 49 17.36 -2.87 3.54
CA ARG A 49 18.53 -3.59 3.02
C ARG A 49 18.14 -4.47 1.83
N ALA A 50 18.90 -4.42 0.76
CA ALA A 50 18.72 -5.30 -0.38
C ALA A 50 19.52 -6.60 -0.21
N TYR A 51 19.01 -7.72 -0.73
CA TYR A 51 19.72 -8.99 -0.80
C TYR A 51 19.66 -9.59 -2.22
N PRO A 52 20.76 -10.14 -2.75
CA PRO A 52 22.10 -10.15 -2.14
C PRO A 52 22.70 -8.75 -2.13
N SER A 53 23.14 -8.28 -0.96
CA SER A 53 23.88 -7.03 -0.82
C SER A 53 25.36 -7.33 -1.00
N ASP A 54 25.97 -6.77 -2.04
CA ASP A 54 27.41 -6.73 -2.24
C ASP A 54 28.10 -5.71 -1.31
N GLU A 55 27.34 -4.75 -0.77
CA GLU A 55 27.80 -3.77 0.22
C GLU A 55 27.08 -3.92 1.57
N LYS A 56 27.77 -3.63 2.69
CA LYS A 56 27.14 -3.54 4.03
C LYS A 56 26.29 -2.27 4.20
N GLY A 57 25.72 -1.75 3.12
CA GLY A 57 24.93 -0.53 3.10
C GLY A 57 23.47 -0.79 3.45
N TYR A 58 22.91 0.01 4.34
CA TYR A 58 21.46 0.12 4.50
C TYR A 58 21.04 1.53 4.09
N ALA A 59 19.86 1.67 3.49
CA ALA A 59 19.26 2.97 3.26
C ALA A 59 18.33 3.29 4.43
N SER A 60 18.47 4.48 4.99
CA SER A 60 17.62 4.89 6.11
C SER A 60 16.28 5.43 5.61
N LEU A 61 15.19 4.92 6.16
CA LEU A 61 13.83 5.35 5.82
C LEU A 61 13.28 6.40 6.78
N THR A 62 13.80 6.42 8.02
CA THR A 62 13.47 7.44 9.01
C THR A 62 14.74 8.18 9.49
N PRO A 63 14.58 9.41 10.03
CA PRO A 63 15.61 9.99 10.89
C PRO A 63 15.87 9.09 12.11
N GLU A 64 16.97 9.37 12.81
CA GLU A 64 17.24 8.78 14.11
C GLU A 64 16.35 9.44 15.17
N CYS A 65 15.63 8.63 15.94
CA CYS A 65 14.69 9.07 16.97
C CYS A 65 15.16 8.60 18.34
N ASN A 66 15.12 9.47 19.34
CA ASN A 66 15.48 9.17 20.74
C ASN A 66 14.26 9.07 21.67
N THR A 67 13.05 9.08 21.11
CA THR A 67 11.78 8.89 21.81
C THR A 67 10.88 7.97 21.00
N MET A 68 10.05 7.19 21.68
CA MET A 68 9.08 6.30 21.02
C MET A 68 8.06 7.09 20.20
N GLU A 69 7.54 8.19 20.74
CA GLU A 69 6.59 9.07 20.04
C GLU A 69 7.17 9.63 18.73
N GLY A 70 8.42 10.12 18.76
CA GLY A 70 9.10 10.61 17.56
C GLY A 70 9.32 9.51 16.51
N PHE A 71 9.64 8.29 16.96
CA PHE A 71 9.79 7.14 16.07
C PHE A 71 8.46 6.73 15.43
N GLU A 72 7.37 6.66 16.21
CA GLU A 72 6.03 6.39 15.70
C GLU A 72 5.59 7.42 14.66
N GLN A 73 5.83 8.71 14.93
CA GLN A 73 5.52 9.77 13.98
C GLN A 73 6.30 9.62 12.66
N ALA A 74 7.60 9.30 12.73
CA ALA A 74 8.43 9.06 11.56
C ALA A 74 7.95 7.84 10.75
N VAL A 75 7.51 6.77 11.43
CA VAL A 75 6.93 5.58 10.80
C VAL A 75 5.58 5.89 10.14
N VAL A 76 4.72 6.68 10.79
CA VAL A 76 3.45 7.13 10.20
C VAL A 76 3.69 7.97 8.96
N GLU A 77 4.70 8.84 8.97
CA GLU A 77 5.03 9.67 7.82
C GLU A 77 5.52 8.85 6.62
N ILE A 78 6.40 7.86 6.82
CA ILE A 78 6.84 7.00 5.71
C ILE A 78 5.68 6.18 5.15
N LYS A 79 4.77 5.67 6.00
CA LYS A 79 3.55 4.98 5.53
C LYS A 79 2.71 5.87 4.62
N LYS A 80 2.41 7.11 5.05
CA LYS A 80 1.67 8.08 4.23
C LYS A 80 2.35 8.36 2.89
N ARG A 81 3.68 8.45 2.87
CA ARG A 81 4.45 8.64 1.62
C ARG A 81 4.36 7.40 0.71
N MET A 82 4.45 6.20 1.27
CA MET A 82 4.28 4.94 0.54
C MET A 82 2.87 4.83 -0.07
N ASP A 83 1.84 5.16 0.70
CA ASP A 83 0.45 5.19 0.21
C ASP A 83 0.32 6.18 -0.95
N SER A 84 0.85 7.40 -0.81
CA SER A 84 0.84 8.39 -1.90
C SER A 84 1.60 7.94 -3.15
N VAL A 85 2.72 7.22 -3.00
CA VAL A 85 3.44 6.63 -4.14
C VAL A 85 2.60 5.55 -4.82
N LEU A 86 1.94 4.69 -4.05
CA LEU A 86 1.09 3.63 -4.56
C LEU A 86 -0.10 4.21 -5.34
N GLU A 87 -0.75 5.25 -4.84
CA GLU A 87 -1.87 5.91 -5.53
C GLU A 87 -1.43 6.48 -6.89
N ARG A 88 -0.29 7.18 -6.95
CA ARG A 88 0.26 7.67 -8.23
C ARG A 88 0.58 6.54 -9.21
N ALA A 89 1.10 5.42 -8.70
CA ALA A 89 1.38 4.26 -9.54
C ALA A 89 0.08 3.67 -10.12
N ARG A 90 -0.99 3.54 -9.31
CA ARG A 90 -2.30 3.08 -9.78
C ARG A 90 -2.85 3.97 -10.90
N GLU A 91 -2.86 5.28 -10.68
CA GLU A 91 -3.31 6.26 -11.68
C GLU A 91 -2.53 6.11 -12.99
N THR A 92 -1.21 5.94 -12.90
CA THR A 92 -0.34 5.74 -14.07
C THR A 92 -0.72 4.46 -14.82
N PHE A 93 -0.87 3.33 -14.12
CA PHE A 93 -1.25 2.07 -14.76
C PHE A 93 -2.64 2.12 -15.39
N GLN A 94 -3.60 2.78 -14.76
CA GLN A 94 -4.94 2.96 -15.31
C GLN A 94 -4.92 3.78 -16.59
N GLN A 95 -4.16 4.88 -16.63
CA GLN A 95 -3.99 5.69 -17.84
C GLN A 95 -3.42 4.86 -18.99
N TYR A 96 -2.41 4.04 -18.72
CA TYR A 96 -1.85 3.14 -19.74
C TYR A 96 -2.86 2.10 -20.24
N GLN A 97 -3.63 1.49 -19.34
CA GLN A 97 -4.64 0.48 -19.75
C GLN A 97 -5.78 1.09 -20.55
N ALA A 98 -6.28 2.25 -20.14
CA ALA A 98 -7.33 2.98 -20.83
C ALA A 98 -6.88 3.39 -22.24
N GLN A 99 -5.65 3.90 -22.38
CA GLN A 99 -5.07 4.22 -23.67
C GLN A 99 -4.92 2.99 -24.58
N ALA A 100 -4.57 1.82 -24.03
CA ALA A 100 -4.43 0.59 -24.79
C ALA A 100 -5.78 0.01 -25.26
N LYS A 101 -6.86 0.20 -24.50
CA LYS A 101 -8.21 -0.28 -24.83
C LYS A 101 -9.07 0.74 -25.59
N GLY A 102 -8.62 1.99 -25.71
CA GLY A 102 -9.43 3.09 -26.24
C GLY A 102 -10.59 3.49 -25.31
N GLU A 103 -10.50 3.11 -24.03
CA GLU A 103 -11.48 3.41 -22.98
C GLU A 103 -11.11 4.71 -22.27
N LYS A 104 -12.06 5.33 -21.58
CA LYS A 104 -11.77 6.48 -20.71
C LYS A 104 -10.95 6.01 -19.51
N ALA A 105 -9.94 6.79 -19.14
CA ALA A 105 -9.17 6.50 -17.93
C ALA A 105 -10.04 6.78 -16.70
N VAL A 106 -9.80 6.06 -15.61
CA VAL A 106 -10.44 6.33 -14.31
C VAL A 106 -10.19 7.77 -13.83
N SER A 107 -9.11 8.39 -14.28
CA SER A 107 -8.82 9.82 -14.05
C SER A 107 -9.86 10.76 -14.68
N ASP A 108 -10.61 10.29 -15.69
CA ASP A 108 -11.54 11.10 -16.46
C ASP A 108 -12.93 11.20 -15.81
N PHE A 109 -13.18 10.44 -14.74
CA PHE A 109 -14.38 10.58 -13.92
C PHE A 109 -14.18 11.69 -12.88
N HIS A 110 -15.06 12.69 -12.93
CA HIS A 110 -14.93 13.94 -12.17
C HIS A 110 -15.62 13.89 -10.80
N ASN A 111 -16.57 12.97 -10.61
CA ASN A 111 -17.35 12.86 -9.37
C ASN A 111 -17.84 11.42 -9.11
N ALA A 112 -18.36 11.18 -7.90
CA ALA A 112 -18.84 9.87 -7.46
C ALA A 112 -20.04 9.34 -8.28
N GLU A 113 -20.90 10.22 -8.79
CA GLU A 113 -22.07 9.84 -9.59
C GLU A 113 -21.65 9.29 -10.96
N GLU A 114 -20.71 9.94 -11.65
CA GLU A 114 -20.15 9.46 -12.92
C GLU A 114 -19.43 8.11 -12.76
N ILE A 115 -18.69 7.94 -11.66
CA ILE A 115 -18.05 6.66 -11.36
C ILE A 115 -19.11 5.58 -11.09
N TRP A 116 -20.16 5.91 -10.35
CA TRP A 116 -21.25 4.98 -10.08
C TRP A 116 -21.97 4.55 -11.35
N GLN A 117 -22.25 5.47 -12.29
CA GLN A 117 -22.86 5.13 -13.58
C GLN A 117 -22.02 4.09 -14.33
N ALA A 118 -20.69 4.25 -14.36
CA ALA A 118 -19.80 3.26 -14.97
C ALA A 118 -19.81 1.91 -14.25
N LEU A 119 -19.90 1.91 -12.91
CA LEU A 119 -20.01 0.67 -12.12
C LEU A 119 -21.36 -0.04 -12.32
N GLU A 120 -22.44 0.70 -12.50
CA GLU A 120 -23.78 0.16 -12.74
C GLU A 120 -23.90 -0.47 -14.14
N GLU A 121 -23.10 0.00 -15.09
CA GLU A 121 -23.00 -0.58 -16.44
C GLU A 121 -22.16 -1.87 -16.50
N CYS A 122 -21.41 -2.20 -15.46
CA CYS A 122 -20.63 -3.45 -15.40
C CYS A 122 -21.56 -4.67 -15.52
N SER A 123 -21.18 -5.63 -16.38
CA SER A 123 -21.98 -6.83 -16.65
C SER A 123 -21.82 -7.90 -15.57
N SER A 124 -20.84 -7.76 -14.68
CA SER A 124 -20.55 -8.71 -13.61
C SER A 124 -19.99 -8.02 -12.36
N LEU A 125 -20.10 -8.70 -11.21
CA LEU A 125 -19.45 -8.27 -9.98
C LEU A 125 -17.92 -8.19 -10.13
N GLU A 126 -17.31 -9.12 -10.87
CA GLU A 126 -15.85 -9.11 -11.06
C GLU A 126 -15.37 -7.87 -11.82
N GLU A 127 -16.09 -7.48 -12.87
CA GLU A 127 -15.82 -6.25 -13.61
C GLU A 127 -16.01 -5.00 -12.73
N MET A 128 -17.09 -4.97 -11.93
CA MET A 128 -17.32 -3.92 -10.96
C MET A 128 -16.21 -3.84 -9.92
N ARG A 129 -15.71 -4.98 -9.44
CA ARG A 129 -14.58 -5.08 -8.51
C ARG A 129 -13.30 -4.57 -9.13
N GLU A 130 -12.96 -4.99 -10.34
CA GLU A 130 -11.77 -4.53 -11.05
C GLU A 130 -11.80 -3.01 -11.23
N LEU A 131 -12.93 -2.47 -11.67
CA LEU A 131 -13.12 -1.03 -11.87
C LEU A 131 -13.04 -0.27 -10.54
N PHE A 132 -13.81 -0.67 -9.52
CA PHE A 132 -13.88 -0.01 -8.23
C PHE A 132 -12.56 -0.11 -7.45
N ASN A 133 -12.00 -1.31 -7.30
CA ASN A 133 -10.74 -1.53 -6.56
C ASN A 133 -9.52 -0.93 -7.27
N GLY A 134 -9.65 -0.63 -8.56
CA GLY A 134 -8.69 0.16 -9.30
C GLY A 134 -8.67 1.63 -8.85
N LEU A 135 -9.80 2.20 -8.45
CA LEU A 135 -9.90 3.61 -8.04
C LEU A 135 -8.98 3.93 -6.86
N SER A 136 -8.59 5.20 -6.75
CA SER A 136 -7.89 5.70 -5.58
C SER A 136 -8.71 5.51 -4.30
N VAL A 137 -8.06 5.32 -3.15
CA VAL A 137 -8.76 5.13 -1.85
C VAL A 137 -9.79 6.24 -1.64
N ARG A 138 -9.41 7.48 -1.93
CA ARG A 138 -10.29 8.64 -1.81
C ARG A 138 -11.52 8.53 -2.72
N LYS A 139 -11.35 8.17 -3.99
CA LYS A 139 -12.48 7.98 -4.91
C LYS A 139 -13.37 6.80 -4.48
N ARG A 140 -12.80 5.71 -3.96
CA ARG A 140 -13.56 4.58 -3.40
C ARG A 140 -14.43 5.01 -2.23
N GLN A 141 -13.89 5.84 -1.34
CA GLN A 141 -14.63 6.43 -0.23
C GLN A 141 -15.76 7.33 -0.72
N GLU A 142 -15.47 8.27 -1.62
CA GLU A 142 -16.47 9.19 -2.17
C GLU A 142 -17.63 8.43 -2.86
N VAL A 143 -17.33 7.36 -3.61
CA VAL A 143 -18.33 6.51 -4.26
C VAL A 143 -19.08 5.65 -3.25
N ALA A 144 -18.41 5.04 -2.29
CA ALA A 144 -19.07 4.26 -1.25
C ALA A 144 -20.05 5.12 -0.44
N ASP A 145 -19.63 6.33 -0.04
CA ASP A 145 -20.51 7.29 0.63
C ASP A 145 -21.71 7.65 -0.25
N PHE A 146 -21.50 7.93 -1.54
CA PHE A 146 -22.59 8.20 -2.48
C PHE A 146 -23.59 7.02 -2.55
N VAL A 147 -23.09 5.79 -2.72
CA VAL A 147 -23.94 4.59 -2.83
C VAL A 147 -24.72 4.33 -1.54
N LEU A 148 -24.02 4.35 -0.40
CA LEU A 148 -24.59 3.99 0.90
C LEU A 148 -25.53 5.05 1.47
N THR A 149 -25.39 6.31 1.05
CA THR A 149 -26.21 7.43 1.57
C THR A 149 -27.28 7.92 0.59
N GLN A 150 -27.03 7.85 -0.72
CA GLN A 150 -27.90 8.47 -1.72
C GLN A 150 -28.69 7.46 -2.56
N LEU A 151 -28.22 6.21 -2.65
CA LEU A 151 -28.88 5.20 -3.46
C LEU A 151 -29.71 4.23 -2.62
N ASN A 152 -30.65 3.56 -3.29
CA ASN A 152 -31.41 2.49 -2.66
C ASN A 152 -30.60 1.19 -2.68
N ILE A 153 -29.85 0.96 -1.60
CA ILE A 153 -28.98 -0.21 -1.43
C ILE A 153 -29.72 -1.56 -1.27
N PHE A 154 -31.06 -1.59 -1.29
CA PHE A 154 -31.81 -2.85 -1.19
C PHE A 154 -32.18 -3.45 -2.54
N LYS A 155 -31.77 -2.84 -3.66
CA LYS A 155 -32.05 -3.34 -5.01
C LYS A 155 -30.94 -3.04 -6.01
N GLY A 156 -30.90 -3.85 -7.07
CA GLY A 156 -30.02 -3.64 -8.22
C GLY A 156 -28.53 -3.68 -7.87
N ALA A 157 -27.71 -2.98 -8.65
CA ALA A 157 -26.26 -2.92 -8.50
C ALA A 157 -25.83 -2.38 -7.12
N ALA A 158 -26.57 -1.43 -6.55
CA ALA A 158 -26.29 -0.88 -5.21
C ALA A 158 -26.41 -1.94 -4.10
N SER A 159 -27.34 -2.89 -4.23
CA SER A 159 -27.44 -4.01 -3.30
C SER A 159 -26.24 -4.94 -3.40
N THR A 160 -25.83 -5.30 -4.62
CA THR A 160 -24.64 -6.14 -4.82
C THR A 160 -23.41 -5.43 -4.29
N PHE A 161 -23.23 -4.14 -4.60
CA PHE A 161 -22.13 -3.34 -4.08
C PHE A 161 -22.07 -3.37 -2.55
N SER A 162 -23.18 -3.02 -1.88
CA SER A 162 -23.21 -2.94 -0.41
C SER A 162 -22.95 -4.27 0.29
N GLN A 163 -23.34 -5.41 -0.31
CA GLN A 163 -23.10 -6.74 0.24
C GLN A 163 -21.63 -7.17 0.18
N HIS A 164 -20.89 -6.66 -0.82
CA HIS A 164 -19.51 -7.03 -1.07
C HIS A 164 -18.52 -5.96 -0.60
N TYR A 165 -19.01 -4.81 -0.15
CA TYR A 165 -18.18 -3.70 0.27
C TYR A 165 -17.60 -3.91 1.66
N ASN A 166 -16.28 -3.92 1.74
CA ASN A 166 -15.52 -3.93 2.98
C ASN A 166 -15.17 -2.48 3.38
N GLU A 167 -15.86 -1.98 4.41
CA GLU A 167 -15.68 -0.62 4.93
C GLU A 167 -14.29 -0.40 5.56
N GLY A 168 -13.65 -1.46 6.07
CA GLY A 168 -12.32 -1.36 6.69
C GLY A 168 -11.19 -1.15 5.68
N GLU A 169 -11.27 -1.82 4.53
CA GLU A 169 -10.25 -1.73 3.46
C GLU A 169 -10.67 -0.83 2.29
N TYR A 170 -11.91 -0.35 2.32
CA TYR A 170 -12.56 0.40 1.25
C TYR A 170 -12.60 -0.38 -0.09
N LEU A 171 -12.64 -1.71 -0.06
CA LEU A 171 -12.56 -2.62 -1.23
C LEU A 171 -13.88 -3.38 -1.45
N LEU A 172 -14.09 -3.91 -2.66
CA LEU A 172 -15.10 -4.92 -2.94
C LEU A 172 -14.51 -6.35 -2.94
N GLU A 173 -15.12 -7.24 -2.16
CA GLU A 173 -14.78 -8.67 -1.95
C GLU A 173 -15.39 -9.65 -2.96
#